data_AF-A0A940T6B5-F1
#
_entry.id   AF-A0A940T6B5-F1
#
_cell.length_a   1.000
_cell.length_b   1.000
_cell.length_c   1.000
_cell.angle_alpha   90.00
_cell.angle_beta   90.00
_cell.angle_gamma   90.00
#
_symmetry.space_group_name_H-M   'P 1'
#
loop_
_entity.id
_entity.type
_entity.pdbx_description
1 polymer ?
#
loop_
_entity_poly.entity_id
_entity_poly.type
_entity_poly.pdbx_seq_one_letter_code
_entity_poly.pdbx_strand_id
1 'polypeptide(L)' 'MKNSFLYRAFRLYYDGFRSMELGRTLWLIIAIKLFVIFVVLKLFFFPNFISRHAEKGGEADFVATQLCPKESAPDE' A
#
# COMPACT_ATOMS: atom_id res chain seq x y z
N MET A 1 -15.89 -34.07 4.32
CA MET A 1 -14.74 -34.84 3.76
C MET A 1 -14.38 -34.31 2.37
N LYS A 2 -13.78 -33.12 2.23
CA LYS A 2 -13.31 -32.57 0.93
C LYS A 2 -11.94 -31.86 1.00
N ASN A 3 -11.24 -32.00 2.13
CA ASN A 3 -9.99 -31.27 2.36
C ASN A 3 -8.78 -31.98 1.72
N SER A 4 -8.86 -33.31 1.55
CA SER A 4 -7.74 -34.12 1.05
C SER A 4 -7.46 -33.91 -0.44
N PHE A 5 -8.49 -33.63 -1.25
CA PHE A 5 -8.34 -33.41 -2.70
C PHE A 5 -7.70 -32.06 -3.00
N LEU A 6 -8.18 -31.00 -2.34
CA LEU A 6 -7.59 -29.66 -2.43
C LEU A 6 -6.15 -29.63 -1.90
N TYR A 7 -5.89 -30.34 -0.79
CA TYR A 7 -4.53 -30.45 -0.23
C TYR A 7 -3.57 -31.19 -1.18
N ARG A 8 -4.03 -32.25 -1.85
CA ARG A 8 -3.25 -32.97 -2.87
C ARG A 8 -2.98 -32.09 -4.10
N ALA A 9 -3.98 -31.36 -4.58
CA ALA A 9 -3.84 -30.45 -5.70
C ALA A 9 -2.86 -29.31 -5.37
N PHE A 10 -2.97 -28.71 -4.18
CA PHE A 10 -2.04 -27.70 -3.68
C PHE A 10 -0.62 -28.24 -3.54
N ARG A 11 -0.46 -29.46 -3.01
CA ARG A 11 0.85 -30.11 -2.91
C ARG A 11 1.47 -30.35 -4.28
N LEU A 12 0.72 -30.87 -5.26
CA LEU A 12 1.23 -31.10 -6.62
C LEU A 12 1.67 -29.79 -7.28
N TYR A 13 0.88 -28.71 -7.12
CA TYR A 13 1.22 -27.37 -7.63
C TYR A 13 2.47 -26.81 -6.94
N TYR A 14 2.52 -26.86 -5.61
CA TYR A 14 3.64 -26.37 -4.82
C TYR A 14 4.94 -27.16 -5.11
N ASP A 15 4.84 -28.48 -5.24
CA ASP A 15 5.98 -29.37 -5.50
C ASP A 15 6.49 -29.23 -6.94
N GLY A 16 5.60 -29.10 -7.93
CA GLY A 16 5.95 -28.74 -9.31
C GLY A 16 6.57 -27.34 -9.42
N PHE A 17 6.02 -26.37 -8.70
CA PHE A 17 6.52 -24.99 -8.68
C PHE A 17 7.89 -24.85 -8.02
N ARG A 18 8.15 -25.63 -6.96
CA ARG A 18 9.41 -25.59 -6.20
C ARG A 18 10.53 -26.42 -6.84
N SER A 19 10.18 -27.52 -7.51
CA SER A 19 11.11 -28.40 -8.22
C SER A 19 11.70 -27.77 -9.48
N MET A 20 11.05 -26.75 -10.05
CA MET A 20 11.58 -25.97 -11.16
C MET A 20 12.36 -24.73 -10.68
N GLU A 21 13.63 -24.63 -11.08
CA GLU A 21 14.46 -23.43 -10.83
C GLU A 21 13.84 -22.16 -11.46
N LEU A 22 13.10 -22.34 -12.56
CA LEU A 22 12.32 -21.27 -13.22
C LEU A 22 11.20 -20.74 -12.33
N GLY A 23 10.47 -21.59 -11.60
CA GLY A 23 9.38 -21.18 -10.72
C GLY A 23 9.87 -20.35 -9.53
N ARG A 24 10.99 -20.78 -8.94
CA ARG A 24 11.67 -20.06 -7.86
C ARG A 24 12.16 -18.68 -8.31
N THR A 25 12.75 -18.61 -9.51
CA THR A 25 13.21 -17.36 -10.12
C THR A 25 12.05 -16.43 -10.44
N LEU A 26 10.97 -16.94 -11.01
CA LEU A 26 9.79 -16.16 -11.36
C LEU A 26 9.09 -15.59 -10.12
N TRP A 27 8.95 -16.39 -9.06
CA TRP A 27 8.41 -15.93 -7.79
C TRP A 27 9.26 -14.82 -7.18
N LEU A 28 10.57 -14.97 -7.22
CA LEU A 28 11.52 -13.96 -6.74
C LEU A 28 11.42 -12.66 -7.55
N ILE A 29 11.28 -12.75 -8.88
CA ILE A 29 11.02 -11.60 -9.74
C ILE A 29 9.72 -10.89 -9.36
N ILE A 30 8.64 -11.65 -9.15
CA ILE A 30 7.34 -11.08 -8.72
C ILE A 30 7.47 -10.39 -7.37
N ALA A 31 8.13 -11.03 -6.39
CA ALA A 31 8.36 -10.46 -5.07
C ALA A 31 9.17 -9.15 -5.13
N ILE A 32 10.26 -9.14 -5.91
CA ILE A 32 11.07 -7.94 -6.13
C ILE A 32 10.24 -6.85 -6.81
N LYS A 33 9.49 -7.18 -7.86
CA LYS A 33 8.69 -6.20 -8.61
C LYS A 33 7.61 -5.59 -7.72
N LEU A 34 6.93 -6.40 -6.90
CA LEU A 34 5.98 -5.94 -5.90
C LEU A 34 6.64 -5.03 -4.86
N PHE A 35 7.83 -5.39 -4.36
CA PHE A 35 8.59 -4.55 -3.44
C PHE A 35 8.99 -3.22 -4.06
N VAL A 36 9.53 -3.23 -5.28
CA VAL A 36 9.92 -2.01 -6.02
C VAL A 36 8.71 -1.12 -6.29
N ILE A 37 7.58 -1.68 -6.75
CA ILE A 37 6.34 -0.92 -6.95
C ILE A 37 5.88 -0.34 -5.61
N PHE A 38 5.86 -1.13 -4.54
CA PHE A 38 5.47 -0.63 -3.21
C PHE A 38 6.38 0.48 -2.71
N VAL A 39 7.70 0.36 -2.89
CA VAL A 39 8.67 1.39 -2.50
C VAL A 39 8.53 2.61 -3.38
N VAL A 40 8.41 2.49 -4.70
CA VAL A 40 8.24 3.64 -5.60
C VAL A 40 6.89 4.31 -5.34
N LEU A 41 5.79 3.58 -5.21
CA LEU A 41 4.51 4.17 -4.83
C LEU A 41 4.62 4.83 -3.46
N LYS A 42 5.18 4.16 -2.44
CA LYS A 42 5.33 4.77 -1.12
C LYS A 42 6.23 6.01 -1.16
N LEU A 43 7.37 5.95 -1.83
CA LEU A 43 8.38 7.00 -1.88
C LEU A 43 8.13 8.06 -2.97
N PHE A 44 7.16 7.86 -3.86
CA PHE A 44 6.77 8.85 -4.87
C PHE A 44 5.38 9.41 -4.58
N PHE A 45 4.42 8.58 -4.18
CA PHE A 45 3.16 9.07 -3.61
C PHE A 45 3.43 9.76 -2.28
N PHE A 46 4.06 9.18 -1.25
CA PHE A 46 4.10 9.90 0.05
C PHE A 46 4.81 11.25 0.02
N PRO A 47 6.01 11.46 -0.58
CA PRO A 47 6.60 12.78 -0.60
C PRO A 47 5.92 13.73 -1.59
N ASN A 48 5.36 13.30 -2.74
CA ASN A 48 4.58 14.26 -3.56
C ASN A 48 3.17 14.53 -3.00
N PHE A 49 2.60 13.62 -2.22
CA PHE A 49 1.30 13.79 -1.56
C PHE A 49 1.47 14.62 -0.27
N ILE A 50 2.54 14.40 0.51
CA ILE A 50 2.86 15.17 1.71
C ILE A 50 3.52 16.50 1.34
N SER A 51 4.48 16.58 0.41
CA SER A 51 5.11 17.87 0.07
C SER A 51 4.24 18.82 -0.76
N ARG A 52 3.13 18.34 -1.36
CA ARG A 52 2.12 19.22 -1.98
C ARG A 52 1.00 19.65 -1.03
N HIS A 53 0.82 18.98 0.12
CA HIS A 53 -0.24 19.29 1.09
C HIS A 53 0.27 19.68 2.49
N ALA A 54 1.54 19.43 2.79
CA ALA A 54 2.20 19.74 4.04
C ALA A 54 3.41 20.63 3.74
N GLU A 55 3.17 21.93 3.68
CA GLU A 55 4.14 22.85 4.22
C GLU A 55 4.38 22.45 5.68
N LYS A 56 5.66 22.30 6.07
CA LYS A 56 6.11 21.76 7.36
C LYS A 56 5.23 22.25 8.52
N GLY A 57 4.46 21.34 9.12
CA GLY A 57 3.90 21.51 10.47
C GLY A 57 2.59 22.31 10.60
N GLY A 58 1.82 22.55 9.54
CA GLY A 58 0.60 23.37 9.58
C GLY A 58 -0.74 22.68 9.22
N GLU A 59 -0.77 21.38 8.90
CA GLU A 59 -2.01 20.71 8.43
C GLU A 59 -3.15 20.74 9.45
N ALA A 60 -2.83 20.65 10.75
CA ALA A 60 -3.83 20.75 11.81
C ALA A 60 -4.45 22.16 11.91
N ASP A 61 -3.66 23.21 11.64
CA ASP A 61 -4.07 24.61 11.77
C ASP A 61 -4.98 25.05 10.60
N PHE A 62 -4.72 24.51 9.40
CA PHE A 62 -5.56 24.73 8.21
C PHE A 62 -6.92 24.05 8.33
N VAL A 63 -6.96 22.79 8.80
CA VAL A 63 -8.23 22.06 9.02
C VAL A 63 -9.03 22.70 10.17
N ALA A 64 -8.37 23.16 11.24
CA ALA A 64 -9.02 23.89 12.32
C ALA A 64 -9.66 25.20 11.83
N THR A 65 -9.00 25.93 10.92
CA THR A 65 -9.51 27.19 10.35
C THR A 65 -10.72 26.98 9.42
N GLN A 66 -10.82 25.84 8.73
CA GLN A 66 -11.94 25.54 7.83
C GLN A 66 -13.16 24.95 8.55
N LEU A 67 -12.96 24.26 9.68
CA LEU A 67 -14.04 23.66 10.47
C LEU A 67 -14.71 24.65 11.43
N CYS A 68 -13.99 25.70 11.84
CA CYS A 68 -14.58 26.86 12.49
C CYS A 68 -14.55 28.06 11.52
N PRO A 69 -15.52 28.18 10.60
CA PRO A 69 -15.97 29.51 10.21
C PRO A 69 -16.19 30.25 11.54
N LYS A 70 -15.41 31.30 11.79
CA LYS A 70 -15.92 32.37 12.64
C LYS A 70 -17.10 32.94 11.85
N GLU A 71 -18.26 32.29 12.00
CA GLU A 71 -19.54 32.95 12.01
C GLU A 71 -19.39 33.94 13.16
N SER A 72 -18.81 35.09 12.82
CA SER A 72 -18.78 36.28 13.63
C SER A 72 -20.19 36.44 14.16
N ALA A 73 -20.29 36.31 15.47
CA ALA A 73 -21.45 36.72 16.23
C ALA A 73 -21.94 38.09 15.73
N PRO A 74 -23.23 38.37 15.85
CA PRO A 74 -23.79 39.64 15.44
C PRO A 74 -23.25 40.72 16.38
N ASP A 75 -22.27 41.47 15.90
CA ASP A 75 -21.74 42.64 16.60
C ASP A 75 -22.51 43.88 16.09
N GLU A 76 -23.51 44.27 16.87
CA GLU A 76 -24.15 45.60 17.04
C GLU A 76 -24.55 46.44 15.80
#